data_AF-A0A3R8RGQ5-F1
#
_entry.id   AF-A0A3R8RGQ5-F1
#
_cell.length_a   1.000
_cell.length_b   1.000
_cell.length_c   1.000
_cell.angle_alpha   90.00
_cell.angle_beta   90.00
_cell.angle_gamma   90.00
#
_symmetry.space_group_name_H-M   'P 1'
#
loop_
_entity.id
_entity.type
_entity.pdbx_description
1 polymer ?
#
loop_
_entity_poly.entity_id
_entity_poly.type
_entity_poly.pdbx_seq_one_letter_code
_entity_poly.pdbx_strand_id
1 'polypeptide(L)'
;MTLHADPHLALVRPVQPLTPEGCQECLILGSPWVHLRLCLTCGHVGCCDSSPNKHARKHAAAVAHPIVRSFQPGEEWRWCYVHEAFV
;
A
#
# COMPACT_ATOMS: atom_id res chain seq x y z
N MET A 1 12.48 27.09 -0.83
CA MET A 1 11.39 26.12 -1.06
C MET A 1 11.42 25.13 0.09
N THR A 2 10.57 25.33 1.10
CA THR A 2 10.43 24.36 2.18
C THR A 2 9.74 23.13 1.61
N LEU A 3 10.48 22.03 1.47
CA LEU A 3 9.91 20.70 1.27
C LEU A 3 9.03 20.40 2.47
N HIS A 4 7.72 20.65 2.36
CA HIS A 4 6.79 20.21 3.38
C HIS A 4 6.71 18.70 3.31
N ALA A 5 6.96 18.06 4.45
CA ALA A 5 6.72 16.64 4.61
C ALA A 5 5.25 16.33 4.31
N ASP A 6 5.00 15.17 3.69
CA ASP A 6 3.64 14.73 3.40
C ASP A 6 2.83 14.64 4.70
N PRO A 7 1.73 15.41 4.86
CA PRO A 7 0.93 15.40 6.09
C PRO A 7 0.34 14.02 6.40
N HIS A 8 0.16 13.15 5.40
CA HIS A 8 -0.35 11.80 5.61
C HIS A 8 0.63 10.88 6.35
N LEU A 9 1.90 11.28 6.51
CA LEU A 9 2.85 10.57 7.37
C LEU A 9 2.33 10.47 8.83
N ALA A 10 1.44 11.37 9.25
CA ALA A 10 0.77 11.28 10.56
C ALA A 10 -0.12 10.03 10.71
N LEU A 11 -0.53 9.38 9.61
CA LEU A 11 -1.34 8.15 9.61
C LEU A 11 -0.49 6.87 9.67
N VAL A 12 0.83 6.99 9.55
CA VAL A 12 1.76 5.85 9.57
C VAL A 12 1.99 5.40 11.00
N ARG A 13 1.92 4.08 11.22
CA ARG A 13 2.22 3.44 12.51
C ARG A 13 2.82 2.05 12.31
N PRO A 14 3.42 1.45 13.35
CA PRO A 14 3.80 0.05 13.31
C PRO A 14 2.56 -0.81 13.02
N VAL A 15 2.62 -1.60 11.96
CA VAL A 15 1.56 -2.52 11.53
C VAL A 15 2.15 -3.87 11.21
N GLN A 16 1.37 -4.93 11.41
CA GLN A 16 1.67 -6.26 10.90
C GLN A 16 0.85 -6.49 9.62
N PRO A 17 1.38 -7.20 8.61
CA PRO A 17 0.61 -7.58 7.44
C PRO A 17 -0.54 -8.50 7.86
N LEU A 18 -1.77 -8.15 7.51
CA LEU A 18 -2.94 -8.97 7.82
C LEU A 18 -2.98 -10.26 7.00
N THR A 19 -2.43 -10.21 5.78
CA THR A 19 -2.30 -11.35 4.87
C THR A 19 -0.84 -11.45 4.39
N PRO A 20 0.08 -12.00 5.20
CA PRO A 20 1.49 -12.10 4.83
C PRO A 20 1.75 -12.92 3.56
N GLU A 21 0.84 -13.82 3.20
CA GLU A 21 0.92 -14.67 2.01
C GLU A 21 0.61 -13.94 0.69
N GLY A 22 -0.05 -12.77 0.71
CA GLY A 22 -0.42 -12.11 -0.53
C GLY A 22 -1.46 -10.99 -0.42
N CYS A 23 -1.95 -10.56 -1.59
CA CYS A 23 -3.07 -9.64 -1.67
C CYS A 23 -4.36 -10.35 -1.25
N GLN A 24 -4.98 -9.87 -0.17
CA GLN A 24 -6.15 -10.50 0.45
C GLN A 24 -7.26 -10.82 -0.56
N GLU A 25 -7.64 -9.85 -1.39
CA GLU A 25 -8.70 -10.01 -2.38
C GLU A 25 -8.28 -10.92 -3.54
N CYS A 26 -7.03 -10.82 -4.01
CA CYS A 26 -6.58 -11.71 -5.09
C CYS A 26 -6.53 -13.18 -4.65
N LEU A 27 -6.20 -13.46 -3.39
CA LEU A 27 -6.25 -14.80 -2.83
C LEU A 27 -7.67 -15.35 -2.83
N ILE A 28 -8.65 -14.56 -2.38
CA ILE A 28 -10.08 -14.93 -2.39
C ILE A 28 -10.55 -15.19 -3.82
N LEU A 29 -10.14 -14.36 -4.78
CA LEU A 29 -10.54 -14.44 -6.18
C LEU A 29 -9.76 -15.50 -6.99
N GLY A 30 -8.71 -16.12 -6.43
CA GLY A 30 -7.79 -16.98 -7.18
C GLY A 30 -7.11 -16.25 -8.34
N SER A 31 -6.88 -14.94 -8.22
CA SER A 31 -6.35 -14.09 -9.28
C SER A 31 -4.85 -13.82 -9.11
N PRO A 32 -4.08 -13.66 -10.20
CA PRO A 32 -2.67 -13.32 -10.13
C PRO A 32 -2.46 -11.84 -9.74
N TRP A 33 -1.24 -11.51 -9.32
CA TRP A 33 -0.75 -10.15 -9.12
C TRP A 33 0.71 -10.02 -9.55
N VAL A 34 1.17 -8.78 -9.68
CA VAL A 34 2.57 -8.46 -9.96
C VAL A 34 3.31 -8.28 -8.64
N HIS A 35 3.19 -7.12 -7.99
CA HIS A 35 3.83 -6.83 -6.69
C HIS A 35 2.80 -6.45 -5.62
N LEU A 36 3.22 -6.52 -4.36
CA LEU A 36 2.38 -6.25 -3.20
C LEU A 36 2.75 -4.93 -2.51
N ARG A 37 1.76 -4.34 -1.83
CA ARG A 37 1.85 -3.10 -1.07
C ARG A 37 1.22 -3.31 0.30
N LEU A 38 1.92 -2.90 1.35
CA LEU A 38 1.45 -2.95 2.73
C LEU A 38 0.94 -1.57 3.13
N CYS A 39 -0.33 -1.48 3.52
CA CYS A 39 -0.92 -0.28 4.09
C CYS A 39 -0.31 0.03 5.45
N LEU A 40 0.33 1.19 5.60
CA LEU A 40 1.01 1.58 6.85
C LEU A 40 0.07 2.17 7.91
N THR A 41 -1.24 2.24 7.63
CA THR A 41 -2.26 2.66 8.59
C THR A 41 -2.99 1.48 9.22
N CYS A 42 -3.22 0.37 8.50
CA CYS A 42 -4.00 -0.76 9.03
C CYS A 42 -3.42 -2.16 8.78
N GLY A 43 -2.31 -2.29 8.04
CA GLY A 43 -1.70 -3.60 7.78
C GLY A 43 -2.31 -4.41 6.62
N HIS A 44 -3.31 -3.87 5.92
CA HIS A 44 -3.88 -4.51 4.74
C HIS A 44 -2.81 -4.66 3.63
N VAL A 45 -2.79 -5.82 2.96
CA VAL A 45 -1.88 -6.10 1.84
C VAL A 45 -2.68 -6.14 0.54
N GLY A 46 -2.35 -5.25 -0.39
CA GLY A 46 -3.01 -5.12 -1.69
C GLY A 46 -2.03 -5.25 -2.86
N CYS A 47 -2.51 -5.66 -4.02
CA CYS A 47 -1.72 -5.70 -5.25
C CYS A 47 -1.53 -4.31 -5.87
N CYS A 48 -0.37 -4.09 -6.50
CA CYS A 48 0.05 -2.79 -7.05
C CYS A 48 -0.74 -2.36 -8.31
N ASP A 49 -0.50 -1.12 -8.76
CA ASP A 49 -1.21 -0.50 -9.90
C ASP A 49 -0.93 -1.17 -11.25
N SER A 50 0.18 -1.90 -11.38
CA SER A 50 0.49 -2.73 -12.55
C SER A 50 -0.17 -4.11 -12.50
N SER A 51 -0.78 -4.49 -11.38
CA SER A 51 -1.57 -5.71 -11.28
C SER A 51 -2.97 -5.50 -11.86
N PRO A 52 -3.64 -6.53 -12.40
CA PRO A 52 -4.96 -6.37 -13.02
C PRO A 52 -6.00 -5.70 -12.12
N ASN A 53 -5.99 -6.04 -10.82
CA ASN A 53 -7.03 -5.63 -9.89
C ASN A 53 -6.77 -4.34 -9.11
N LYS A 54 -5.50 -3.89 -9.01
CA LYS A 54 -5.09 -2.62 -8.37
C LYS A 54 -5.64 -2.42 -6.94
N HIS A 55 -5.66 -3.48 -6.13
CA HIS A 55 -6.31 -3.46 -4.82
C HIS A 55 -5.69 -2.45 -3.84
N ALA A 56 -4.38 -2.22 -3.88
CA ALA A 56 -3.75 -1.24 -3.00
C ALA A 56 -4.25 0.20 -3.24
N ARG A 57 -4.39 0.63 -4.51
CA ARG A 57 -4.95 1.96 -4.85
C ARG A 57 -6.43 2.06 -4.48
N LYS A 58 -7.21 1.00 -4.76
CA LYS A 58 -8.64 0.97 -4.40
C LYS A 58 -8.83 1.06 -2.89
N HIS A 59 -8.05 0.30 -2.12
CA HIS A 59 -8.02 0.36 -0.66
C HIS A 59 -7.67 1.77 -0.18
N ALA A 60 -6.58 2.35 -0.68
CA ALA A 60 -6.16 3.70 -0.30
C ALA A 60 -7.27 4.74 -0.48
N ALA A 61 -8.00 4.70 -1.60
CA ALA A 61 -9.12 5.59 -1.87
C ALA A 61 -10.36 5.29 -1.02
N ALA A 62 -10.69 4.01 -0.81
CA ALA A 62 -11.92 3.60 -0.13
C ALA A 62 -11.91 3.89 1.38
N VAL A 63 -10.75 3.74 2.04
CA VAL A 63 -10.63 3.93 3.49
C VAL A 63 -9.75 5.12 3.89
N ALA A 64 -9.34 5.95 2.91
CA ALA A 64 -8.44 7.09 3.13
C ALA A 64 -7.14 6.69 3.84
N HIS A 65 -6.52 5.58 3.42
CA HIS A 65 -5.21 5.12 3.89
C HIS A 65 -4.17 5.30 2.77
N PRO A 66 -3.66 6.53 2.56
CA PRO A 66 -2.96 6.89 1.33
C PRO A 66 -1.52 6.37 1.27
N ILE A 67 -0.90 6.09 2.41
CA ILE A 67 0.50 5.66 2.47
C ILE A 67 0.62 4.14 2.55
N VAL A 68 1.36 3.58 1.60
CA VAL A 68 1.78 2.19 1.57
C VAL A 68 3.31 2.08 1.59
N ARG A 69 3.83 0.94 2.05
CA ARG A 69 5.20 0.50 1.79
C ARG A 69 5.20 -0.57 0.72
N SER A 70 6.31 -0.74 0.00
CA SER A 70 6.53 -1.99 -0.71
C SER A 70 6.43 -3.18 0.25
N PHE A 71 5.86 -4.27 -0.24
CA PHE A 71 5.84 -5.55 0.44
C PHE A 71 6.58 -6.59 -0.39
N GLN A 72 7.73 -6.18 -0.95
CA GLN A 72 8.65 -7.04 -1.69
C GLN A 72 9.94 -7.22 -0.87
N PRO A 73 10.59 -8.40 -0.93
CA PRO A 73 11.85 -8.62 -0.22
C PRO A 73 12.92 -7.59 -0.61
N GLY A 74 13.51 -6.93 0.39
CA GLY A 74 14.60 -5.96 0.20
C GLY A 74 14.15 -4.54 -0.20
N GLU A 75 12.85 -4.28 -0.32
CA GLU A 75 12.33 -2.94 -0.65
C GLU A 75 11.71 -2.26 0.58
N GLU A 76 12.21 -1.07 0.94
CA GLU A 76 11.71 -0.29 2.10
C GLU A 76 11.06 1.05 1.72
N TRP A 77 10.90 1.33 0.43
CA TRP A 77 10.30 2.58 -0.04
C TRP A 77 8.81 2.66 0.31
N ARG A 78 8.33 3.90 0.47
CA ARG A 78 6.92 4.21 0.72
C ARG A 78 6.37 5.14 -0.35
N TRP A 79 5.07 5.07 -0.56
CA TRP A 79 4.37 5.84 -1.57
C TRP A 79 3.08 6.39 -1.01
N CYS A 80 2.82 7.67 -1.28
CA CYS A 80 1.54 8.30 -1.02
C CYS A 80 0.70 8.33 -2.29
N TYR A 81 -0.45 7.64 -2.27
CA TYR A 81 -1.37 7.63 -3.40
C TYR A 81 -2.04 8.98 -3.68
N VAL A 82 -2.14 9.86 -2.68
CA VAL A 82 -2.77 11.18 -2.84
C VAL A 82 -1.82 12.17 -3.52
N HIS A 83 -0.55 12.18 -3.15
CA HIS A 83 0.45 13.09 -3.76
C HIS A 83 1.20 12.46 -4.94
N GLU A 84 0.97 11.18 -5.22
CA GLU A 84 1.65 10.43 -6.28
C GLU A 84 3.18 10.58 -6.22
N ALA A 85 3.73 10.45 -5.01
CA ALA A 85 5.14 10.64 -4.72
C ALA A 85 5.66 9.65 -3.66
N PHE A 86 6.98 9.43 -3.68
CA PHE A 86 7.69 8.73 -2.60
C PHE A 86 7.72 9.58 -1.33
N VAL A 87 7.64 8.92 -0.17
CA VAL A 87 7.59 9.53 1.17
C VAL A 87 8.43 8.78 2.19
#